data_AF-A0A2D6SNL6-F1
#
_entry.id   AF-A0A2D6SNL6-F1
#
_cell.length_a   1.000
_cell.length_b   1.000
_cell.length_c   1.000
_cell.angle_alpha   90.00
_cell.angle_beta   90.00
_cell.angle_gamma   90.00
#
_symmetry.space_group_name_H-M   'P 1'
#
loop_
_entity.id
_entity.type
_entity.pdbx_description
1 polymer ?
#
loop_
_entity_poly.entity_id
_entity_poly.type
_entity_poly.pdbx_seq_one_letter_code
_entity_poly.pdbx_strand_id
1 'polypeptide(L)'
;MNQEYNWNLILKVSIPISIIVGYFFYIDISKGLRWTALITGLIITGAIIYFKDKKKNNIFNAIAIVVLIALIVRFLNRIGII
;
A
#
# COMPACT_ATOMS: atom_id res chain seq x y z
N MET A 1 -26.55 -7.82 -0.88
CA MET A 1 -26.34 -6.56 -1.63
C MET A 1 -24.90 -6.55 -2.09
N ASN A 2 -24.64 -6.79 -3.39
CA ASN A 2 -23.27 -6.83 -3.92
C ASN A 2 -22.61 -5.49 -3.65
N GLN A 3 -21.64 -5.46 -2.74
CA GLN A 3 -20.77 -4.32 -2.57
C GLN A 3 -19.92 -4.26 -3.83
N GLU A 4 -20.37 -3.48 -4.79
CA GLU A 4 -19.62 -3.26 -6.02
C GLU A 4 -18.35 -2.51 -5.65
N TYR A 5 -17.26 -3.27 -5.55
CA TYR A 5 -15.92 -2.80 -5.28
C TYR A 5 -15.43 -2.02 -6.50
N ASN A 6 -14.89 -0.83 -6.29
CA ASN A 6 -14.31 -0.05 -7.36
C ASN A 6 -12.86 -0.48 -7.59
N TRP A 7 -12.68 -1.70 -8.11
CA TRP A 7 -11.36 -2.31 -8.33
C TRP A 7 -10.44 -1.45 -9.19
N ASN A 8 -11.01 -0.76 -10.19
CA ASN A 8 -10.25 0.14 -11.04
C ASN A 8 -9.62 1.29 -10.23
N LEU A 9 -10.40 1.94 -9.35
CA LEU A 9 -9.90 2.98 -8.46
C LEU A 9 -8.88 2.43 -7.46
N ILE A 10 -9.20 1.30 -6.83
CA ILE A 10 -8.35 0.64 -5.84
C ILE A 10 -6.97 0.36 -6.42
N LEU A 11 -6.90 -0.31 -7.58
CA LEU A 11 -5.63 -0.69 -8.19
C LEU A 11 -4.85 0.52 -8.68
N LYS A 12 -5.52 1.51 -9.29
CA LYS A 12 -4.88 2.72 -9.81
C LYS A 12 -4.24 3.58 -8.73
N VAL A 13 -4.75 3.54 -7.50
CA VAL A 13 -4.18 4.26 -6.35
C VAL A 13 -3.18 3.40 -5.59
N SER A 14 -3.54 2.15 -5.28
CA SER A 14 -2.74 1.29 -4.40
C SER A 14 -1.45 0.84 -5.07
N ILE A 15 -1.45 0.52 -6.37
CA ILE A 15 -0.25 0.02 -7.05
C ILE A 15 0.89 1.05 -7.05
N PRO A 16 0.70 2.31 -7.50
CA PRO A 16 1.78 3.31 -7.47
C PRO A 16 2.34 3.56 -6.07
N ILE A 17 1.46 3.64 -5.07
CA ILE A 17 1.88 3.86 -3.68
C ILE A 17 2.64 2.65 -3.16
N SER A 18 2.19 1.43 -3.50
CA SER A 18 2.88 0.19 -3.12
C SER A 18 4.27 0.09 -3.72
N ILE A 19 4.48 0.56 -4.94
CA ILE A 19 5.81 0.60 -5.58
C ILE A 19 6.73 1.54 -4.81
N ILE A 20 6.25 2.75 -4.46
CA ILE A 20 7.04 3.72 -3.69
C ILE A 20 7.40 3.14 -2.32
N VAL A 21 6.42 2.63 -1.58
CA VAL A 21 6.66 2.03 -0.26
C VAL A 21 7.58 0.81 -0.37
N GLY A 22 7.36 -0.05 -1.36
CA GLY A 22 8.21 -1.20 -1.63
C GLY A 22 9.66 -0.80 -1.88
N TYR A 23 9.90 0.27 -2.64
CA TYR A 23 11.24 0.81 -2.86
C TYR A 23 11.94 1.20 -1.55
N PHE A 24 11.24 1.84 -0.60
CA PHE A 24 11.78 2.14 0.73
C PHE A 24 12.14 0.88 1.53
N PHE A 25 11.44 -0.24 1.33
CA PHE A 25 11.79 -1.53 1.95
C PHE A 25 12.94 -2.26 1.26
N TYR A 26 13.15 -1.99 -0.03
CA TYR A 26 14.25 -2.54 -0.82
C TYR A 26 15.59 -1.87 -0.46
N ILE A 27 15.63 -0.54 -0.42
CA ILE A 27 16.86 0.20 -0.12
C ILE A 27 17.33 0.01 1.34
N ASP A 28 18.64 0.08 1.54
CA ASP A 28 19.23 -0.06 2.88
C ASP A 28 19.15 1.25 3.68
N ILE A 29 17.95 1.54 4.19
CA ILE A 29 17.70 2.68 5.08
C ILE A 29 17.35 2.23 6.49
N SER A 30 17.35 3.17 7.43
CA SER A 30 16.96 2.91 8.82
C SER A 30 15.56 2.29 8.90
N LYS A 31 15.38 1.33 9.82
CA LYS A 31 14.09 0.68 10.05
C LYS A 31 12.97 1.70 10.29
N GLY A 32 13.26 2.78 11.01
CA GLY A 32 12.31 3.87 11.27
C GLY A 32 11.77 4.49 9.98
N LEU A 33 12.65 4.83 9.03
CA LEU A 33 12.26 5.43 7.75
C LEU A 33 11.36 4.51 6.91
N ARG A 34 11.62 3.20 6.91
CA ARG A 34 10.81 2.21 6.18
C ARG A 34 9.36 2.19 6.70
N TRP A 35 9.21 2.17 8.03
CA TRP A 35 7.89 2.16 8.66
C TRP A 35 7.17 3.50 8.55
N THR A 36 7.89 4.63 8.61
CA THR A 36 7.26 5.94 8.34
C THR A 36 6.80 6.05 6.89
N ALA A 37 7.56 5.52 5.92
CA ALA A 37 7.15 5.49 4.52
C ALA A 37 5.88 4.63 4.34
N LEU A 38 5.80 3.47 5.02
CA LEU A 38 4.58 2.66 5.04
C LEU A 38 3.40 3.45 5.59
N ILE A 39 3.50 4.01 6.79
CA ILE A 39 2.40 4.74 7.45
C ILE A 39 1.93 5.90 6.56
N THR A 40 2.87 6.68 6.02
CA THR A 40 2.55 7.78 5.09
C THR A 40 1.85 7.25 3.84
N GLY A 41 2.31 6.14 3.25
CA GLY A 41 1.66 5.47 2.12
C GLY A 41 0.23 5.01 2.44
N LEU A 42 -0.01 4.46 3.63
CA LEU A 42 -1.35 4.04 4.06
C LEU A 42 -2.29 5.23 4.21
N ILE A 43 -1.82 6.33 4.82
CA ILE A 43 -2.60 7.56 4.98
C ILE A 43 -2.96 8.15 3.61
N ILE A 44 -1.99 8.26 2.70
CA ILE A 44 -2.21 8.79 1.35
C ILE A 44 -3.21 7.91 0.58
N THR A 45 -3.02 6.58 0.61
CA THR A 45 -3.92 5.63 -0.07
C THR A 45 -5.34 5.75 0.48
N GLY A 46 -5.48 5.73 1.80
CA GLY A 46 -6.76 5.84 2.48
C GLY A 46 -7.47 7.16 2.16
N ALA A 47 -6.73 8.28 2.18
CA ALA A 47 -7.26 9.60 1.88
C ALA A 47 -7.76 9.68 0.42
N ILE A 48 -6.95 9.28 -0.56
CA ILE A 48 -7.31 9.35 -1.98
C ILE A 48 -8.57 8.51 -2.26
N ILE A 49 -8.64 7.29 -1.72
CA ILE A 49 -9.81 6.43 -1.89
C ILE A 49 -11.02 7.05 -1.21
N TYR A 50 -10.89 7.51 0.05
CA TYR A 50 -11.99 8.13 0.79
C TYR A 50 -12.61 9.33 0.07
N PHE A 51 -11.77 10.19 -0.52
CA PHE A 51 -12.25 11.36 -1.26
C PHE A 51 -12.97 10.99 -2.57
N LYS A 52 -12.56 9.92 -3.24
CA LYS A 52 -13.13 9.49 -4.52
C LYS A 52 -14.30 8.51 -4.37
N ASP A 53 -14.28 7.70 -3.33
CA ASP A 53 -15.26 6.67 -3.04
C ASP A 53 -15.38 6.46 -1.52
N LYS A 54 -16.48 6.97 -0.95
CA LYS A 54 -16.74 6.94 0.49
C LYS A 54 -17.05 5.53 1.03
N LYS A 55 -17.04 4.49 0.17
CA LYS A 55 -17.23 3.10 0.58
C LYS A 55 -16.03 2.61 1.40
N LYS A 56 -16.27 2.38 2.70
CA LYS A 56 -15.26 1.91 3.67
C LYS A 56 -14.49 0.67 3.21
N ASN A 57 -15.13 -0.24 2.48
CA ASN A 57 -14.49 -1.48 2.04
C ASN A 57 -13.47 -1.27 0.93
N ASN A 58 -13.66 -0.24 0.09
CA ASN A 58 -12.69 0.11 -0.95
C ASN A 58 -11.42 0.72 -0.34
N ILE A 59 -11.59 1.50 0.74
CA ILE A 59 -10.49 2.08 1.51
C ILE A 59 -9.67 0.97 2.16
N PHE A 60 -10.33 0.03 2.84
CA PHE A 60 -9.67 -1.08 3.51
C PHE A 60 -8.93 -1.98 2.52
N ASN A 61 -9.56 -2.34 1.39
CA ASN A 61 -8.93 -3.15 0.35
C ASN A 61 -7.70 -2.47 -0.26
N ALA A 62 -7.77 -1.15 -0.50
CA ALA A 62 -6.65 -0.40 -1.04
C ALA A 62 -5.45 -0.36 -0.09
N ILE A 63 -5.69 -0.05 1.19
CA ILE A 63 -4.67 -0.07 2.24
C ILE A 63 -4.07 -1.48 2.39
N ALA A 64 -4.91 -2.52 2.38
CA ALA A 64 -4.46 -3.91 2.50
C ALA A 64 -3.49 -4.31 1.38
N ILE A 65 -3.75 -3.89 0.13
CA ILE A 65 -2.83 -4.13 -1.00
C ILE A 65 -1.46 -3.50 -0.74
N VAL A 66 -1.43 -2.25 -0.28
CA VAL A 66 -0.17 -1.53 0.02
C VAL A 66 0.62 -2.24 1.13
N VAL A 67 -0.05 -2.67 2.19
CA VAL A 67 0.58 -3.44 3.27
C VAL A 67 1.11 -4.78 2.74
N LEU A 68 0.30 -5.53 1.99
CA LEU A 68 0.69 -6.84 1.46
C LEU A 68 1.95 -6.74 0.59
N ILE A 69 1.98 -5.79 -0.35
CA ILE A 69 3.15 -5.59 -1.22
C ILE A 69 4.38 -5.18 -0.40
N ALA A 70 4.25 -4.26 0.55
CA ALA A 70 5.36 -3.86 1.41
C ALA A 70 5.92 -5.04 2.23
N LEU A 71 5.04 -5.91 2.75
CA LEU A 71 5.45 -7.11 3.49
C LEU A 71 6.12 -8.14 2.58
N ILE A 72 5.61 -8.34 1.35
CA ILE A 72 6.23 -9.21 0.35
C ILE A 72 7.63 -8.71 0.03
N VAL A 73 7.81 -7.43 -0.30
CA VAL A 73 9.13 -6.85 -0.62
C VAL A 73 10.09 -6.99 0.55
N ARG A 74 9.62 -6.74 1.78
CA ARG A 74 10.43 -6.94 2.99
C ARG A 74 10.85 -8.40 3.17
N PHE A 75 9.92 -9.33 2.95
CA PHE A 75 10.20 -10.76 3.08
C PHE A 75 11.23 -11.20 2.05
N LEU A 76 11.05 -10.81 0.78
CA LEU A 76 11.96 -11.11 -0.33
C LEU A 76 13.36 -10.55 -0.11
N ASN A 77 13.48 -9.31 0.38
CA ASN A 77 14.75 -8.70 0.76
C ASN A 77 15.42 -9.47 1.92
N ARG A 78 14.64 -9.91 2.90
CA ARG A 78 15.18 -10.67 4.05
C ARG A 78 15.74 -12.05 3.66
N ILE A 79 15.15 -12.71 2.66
CA ILE A 79 15.61 -14.03 2.19
C ILE A 79 16.66 -13.94 1.08
N GLY A 80 17.07 -12.74 0.66
CA GLY A 80 18.12 -12.52 -0.33
C GLY A 80 17.73 -12.88 -1.76
N ILE A 81 16.44 -12.90 -2.08
CA ILE A 81 15.96 -13.10 -3.48
C ILE A 81 16.10 -11.81 -4.29
N ILE A 82 15.99 -10.65 -3.62
CA ILE A 82 16.12 -9.31 -4.18
C ILE A 82 16.96 -8.49 -3.21
#